data_AF-A0A7C5Y0B8-F1
#
_entry.id   AF-A0A7C5Y0B8-F1
#
_cell.length_a   1.000
_cell.length_b   1.000
_cell.length_c   1.000
_cell.angle_alpha   90.00
_cell.angle_beta   90.00
_cell.angle_gamma   90.00
#
_symmetry.space_group_name_H-M   'P 1'
#
loop_
_entity.id
_entity.type
_entity.pdbx_description
1 polymer ?
#
loop_
_entity_poly.entity_id
_entity_poly.type
_entity_poly.pdbx_seq_one_letter_code
_entity_poly.pdbx_strand_id
1 'polypeptide(L)'
;MKISRFLYVYKDFYVENHDMPDLLTHYVAGLLISSRILKLRSAMLIALVGLLPDIDVLFRIHRWITHSLVISSIISLIIAMIMLFFFRRYLQIMILATILYILHIILDLFTASTPIFWPIYNNAIMIKIGVDGILRSDKINIVFNNTLYYEPADFSQRDEIEGPLISSVGVILTITTVIILLVEYYHKYYHRKSGVHT
;
A
#
# COMPACT_ATOMS: atom_id res chain seq x y z
N MET A 1 -35.56 -16.26 15.72
CA MET A 1 -34.56 -16.36 14.63
C MET A 1 -33.19 -16.55 15.28
N LYS A 2 -32.54 -17.71 15.11
CA LYS A 2 -31.30 -18.05 15.83
C LYS A 2 -30.16 -17.12 15.37
N ILE A 3 -29.46 -16.51 16.32
CA ILE A 3 -28.28 -15.63 16.14
C ILE A 3 -27.23 -16.27 15.22
N SER A 4 -27.12 -17.61 15.21
CA SER A 4 -26.24 -18.36 14.33
C SER A 4 -26.53 -18.15 12.83
N ARG A 5 -27.78 -17.99 12.43
CA ARG A 5 -28.15 -17.80 11.01
C ARG A 5 -27.82 -16.39 10.51
N PHE A 6 -27.82 -15.40 11.41
CA PHE A 6 -27.47 -14.01 11.07
C PHE A 6 -25.95 -13.82 10.99
N LEU A 7 -25.18 -14.49 11.86
CA LEU A 7 -23.71 -14.53 11.76
C LEU A 7 -23.23 -15.25 10.50
N TYR A 8 -23.92 -16.30 10.06
CA TYR A 8 -23.62 -16.97 8.79
C TYR A 8 -23.87 -16.04 7.58
N VAL A 9 -25.04 -15.39 7.51
CA VAL A 9 -25.35 -14.45 6.42
C VAL A 9 -24.41 -13.24 6.42
N TYR A 10 -23.97 -12.76 7.59
CA TYR A 10 -22.99 -11.67 7.70
C TYR A 10 -21.58 -12.10 7.29
N LYS A 11 -21.19 -13.34 7.59
CA LYS A 11 -19.91 -13.92 7.18
C LYS A 11 -19.85 -14.13 5.68
N ASP A 12 -20.92 -14.63 5.07
CA ASP A 12 -20.97 -14.88 3.63
C ASP A 12 -21.00 -13.58 2.80
N PHE A 13 -21.59 -12.48 3.31
CA PHE A 13 -21.56 -11.17 2.65
C PHE A 13 -20.18 -10.51 2.61
N TYR A 14 -19.25 -10.91 3.49
CA TYR A 14 -17.88 -10.35 3.57
C TYR A 14 -16.79 -11.24 2.95
N VAL A 15 -17.13 -12.47 2.55
CA VAL A 15 -16.17 -13.43 1.98
C VAL A 15 -15.94 -13.22 0.48
N GLU A 16 -16.78 -12.43 -0.20
CA GLU A 16 -16.78 -12.37 -1.68
C GLU A 16 -16.07 -11.14 -2.29
N ASN A 17 -15.58 -10.20 -1.48
CA ASN A 17 -14.77 -9.08 -1.99
C ASN A 17 -13.30 -9.31 -1.65
N HIS A 18 -12.58 -9.92 -2.58
CA HIS A 18 -11.12 -9.79 -2.64
C HIS A 18 -10.80 -8.32 -2.97
N ASP A 19 -10.78 -7.47 -1.95
CA ASP A 19 -10.39 -6.06 -2.08
C ASP A 19 -8.86 -5.99 -2.28
N MET A 20 -8.41 -6.28 -3.49
CA MET A 20 -7.05 -6.00 -3.91
C MET A 20 -6.92 -4.48 -4.09
N PRO A 21 -6.00 -3.79 -3.39
CA PRO A 21 -5.77 -2.39 -3.54
C PRO A 21 -5.29 -2.18 -4.96
N ASP A 22 -6.02 -1.32 -5.63
CA ASP A 22 -5.75 -0.99 -7.00
C ASP A 22 -4.45 -0.21 -7.15
N LEU A 23 -3.89 -0.24 -8.35
CA LEU A 23 -2.66 0.46 -8.70
C LEU A 23 -2.72 1.95 -8.29
N LEU A 24 -3.89 2.60 -8.46
CA LEU A 24 -4.08 4.00 -8.07
C LEU A 24 -4.03 4.20 -6.54
N THR A 25 -4.55 3.27 -5.74
CA THR A 25 -4.42 3.31 -4.27
C THR A 25 -2.95 3.34 -3.84
N HIS A 26 -2.12 2.44 -4.37
CA HIS A 26 -0.69 2.39 -4.07
C HIS A 26 0.03 3.67 -4.51
N TYR A 27 -0.26 4.15 -5.73
CA TYR A 27 0.34 5.38 -6.25
C TYR A 27 0.03 6.58 -5.35
N VAL A 28 -1.24 6.73 -4.96
CA VAL A 28 -1.70 7.88 -4.18
C VAL A 28 -1.16 7.84 -2.76
N ALA A 29 -1.08 6.65 -2.15
CA ALA A 29 -0.41 6.48 -0.86
C ALA A 29 1.06 6.93 -0.94
N GLY A 30 1.78 6.51 -1.99
CA GLY A 30 3.16 6.92 -2.24
C GLY A 30 3.32 8.40 -2.55
N LEU A 31 2.39 9.00 -3.30
CA LEU A 31 2.35 10.44 -3.58
C LEU A 31 2.15 11.24 -2.31
N LEU A 32 1.23 10.80 -1.45
CA LEU A 32 0.95 11.47 -0.19
C LEU A 32 2.21 11.50 0.68
N ILE A 33 2.91 10.37 0.84
CA ILE A 33 4.13 10.34 1.65
C ILE A 33 5.26 11.17 1.01
N SER A 34 5.51 10.97 -0.29
CA SER A 34 6.62 11.64 -0.96
C SER A 34 6.47 13.16 -1.04
N SER A 35 5.24 13.68 -1.12
CA SER A 35 5.00 15.13 -1.19
C SER A 35 5.27 15.87 0.13
N ARG A 36 5.48 15.16 1.24
CA ARG A 36 5.87 15.75 2.54
C ARG A 36 7.36 16.03 2.60
N ILE A 37 8.13 15.39 1.73
CA ILE A 37 9.60 15.44 1.71
C ILE A 37 10.09 16.17 0.46
N LEU A 38 9.45 15.94 -0.69
CA LEU A 38 9.86 16.45 -1.99
C LEU A 38 8.89 17.51 -2.52
N LYS A 39 9.36 18.31 -3.48
CA LYS A 39 8.49 19.17 -4.29
C LYS A 39 7.51 18.29 -5.07
N LEU A 40 6.27 18.75 -5.24
CA LEU A 40 5.19 17.98 -5.86
C LEU A 40 5.59 17.27 -7.17
N ARG A 41 6.28 17.97 -8.07
CA ARG A 41 6.76 17.37 -9.34
C ARG A 41 7.67 16.16 -9.11
N SER A 42 8.61 16.26 -8.18
CA SER A 42 9.52 15.16 -7.84
C SER A 42 8.83 14.08 -7.03
N ALA A 43 7.88 14.46 -6.16
CA ALA A 43 7.06 13.52 -5.40
C ALA A 43 6.23 12.63 -6.34
N MET A 44 5.58 13.21 -7.36
CA MET A 44 4.83 12.45 -8.36
C MET A 44 5.69 11.43 -9.11
N LEU A 45 6.95 11.78 -9.43
CA LEU A 45 7.88 10.86 -10.08
C LEU A 45 8.35 9.74 -9.14
N ILE A 46 8.68 10.09 -7.90
CA ILE A 46 9.12 9.11 -6.90
C ILE A 46 7.98 8.19 -6.46
N ALA A 47 6.74 8.67 -6.45
CA ALA A 47 5.57 7.83 -6.18
C ALA A 47 5.40 6.70 -7.22
N LEU A 48 5.78 6.93 -8.49
CA LEU A 48 5.79 5.86 -9.51
C LEU A 48 6.79 4.76 -9.18
N VAL A 49 7.91 5.09 -8.52
CA VAL A 49 8.90 4.09 -8.08
C VAL A 49 8.30 3.17 -7.03
N GLY A 50 7.36 3.65 -6.23
CA GLY A 50 6.60 2.83 -5.29
C GLY A 50 5.77 1.73 -5.95
N LEU A 51 5.41 1.89 -7.23
CA LEU A 51 4.65 0.90 -8.01
C LEU A 51 5.54 -0.17 -8.67
N LEU A 52 6.86 -0.10 -8.50
CA LEU A 52 7.77 -1.09 -9.08
C LEU A 52 7.50 -2.54 -8.66
N PRO A 53 6.97 -2.86 -7.46
CA PRO A 53 6.62 -4.24 -7.14
C PRO A 53 5.65 -4.86 -8.16
N ASP A 54 4.64 -4.11 -8.59
CA ASP A 54 3.59 -4.53 -9.54
C ASP A 54 4.05 -4.60 -11.00
N ILE A 55 5.33 -4.32 -11.31
CA ILE A 55 5.83 -4.47 -12.68
C ILE A 55 5.82 -5.95 -13.13
N ASP A 56 5.77 -6.88 -12.17
CA ASP A 56 5.65 -8.32 -12.40
C ASP A 56 4.34 -8.69 -13.12
N VAL A 57 3.28 -7.91 -12.92
CA VAL A 57 1.99 -8.04 -13.60
C VAL A 57 2.13 -7.95 -15.13
N LEU A 58 3.09 -7.19 -15.65
CA LEU A 58 3.37 -7.11 -17.09
C LEU A 58 3.91 -8.43 -17.67
N PHE A 59 4.48 -9.30 -16.82
CA PHE A 59 4.92 -10.63 -17.19
C PHE A 59 3.82 -11.70 -17.01
N ARG A 60 2.60 -11.27 -16.63
CA ARG A 60 1.47 -12.13 -16.23
C ARG A 60 1.83 -13.02 -15.05
N ILE A 61 2.71 -12.56 -14.17
CA ILE A 61 3.00 -13.22 -12.90
C ILE A 61 2.58 -12.22 -11.83
N HIS A 62 1.48 -12.49 -11.16
CA HIS A 62 0.97 -11.59 -10.13
C HIS A 62 1.63 -11.93 -8.79
N ARG A 63 2.27 -10.94 -8.14
CA ARG A 63 2.93 -11.06 -6.83
C ARG A 63 4.10 -12.07 -6.81
N TRP A 64 5.06 -11.82 -7.69
CA TRP A 64 6.27 -12.59 -7.89
C TRP A 64 7.38 -12.26 -6.87
N ILE A 65 8.63 -12.46 -7.27
CA ILE A 65 9.86 -12.16 -6.53
C ILE A 65 9.95 -10.69 -6.10
N THR A 66 9.32 -9.78 -6.86
CA THR A 66 9.28 -8.34 -6.56
C THR A 66 8.55 -8.01 -5.25
N HIS A 67 7.66 -8.90 -4.81
CA HIS A 67 6.90 -8.75 -3.58
C HIS A 67 7.57 -9.41 -2.35
N SER A 68 8.81 -9.88 -2.49
CA SER A 68 9.58 -10.41 -1.36
C SER A 68 10.37 -9.29 -0.67
N LEU A 69 10.12 -9.11 0.62
CA LEU A 69 10.84 -8.15 1.46
C LEU A 69 12.32 -8.55 1.64
N VAL A 70 12.62 -9.85 1.63
CA VAL A 70 13.99 -10.36 1.77
C VAL A 70 14.84 -9.87 0.60
N ILE A 71 14.38 -10.10 -0.63
CA ILE A 71 15.10 -9.71 -1.84
C ILE A 71 15.13 -8.20 -1.99
N SER A 72 14.01 -7.51 -1.75
CA SER A 72 13.98 -6.05 -1.85
C SER A 72 14.93 -5.40 -0.84
N SER A 73 15.06 -5.95 0.37
CA SER A 73 16.01 -5.48 1.39
C SER A 73 17.46 -5.68 0.99
N ILE A 74 17.81 -6.84 0.41
CA ILE A 74 19.18 -7.11 -0.07
C ILE A 74 19.55 -6.14 -1.20
N ILE A 75 18.66 -5.99 -2.20
CA ILE A 75 18.88 -5.08 -3.32
C ILE A 75 19.01 -3.63 -2.82
N SER A 76 18.11 -3.22 -1.93
CA SER A 76 18.13 -1.88 -1.33
C SER A 76 19.42 -1.62 -0.55
N LEU A 77 19.93 -2.62 0.19
CA LEU A 77 21.19 -2.50 0.90
C LEU A 77 22.37 -2.31 -0.06
N ILE A 78 22.44 -3.10 -1.14
CA ILE A 78 23.50 -2.98 -2.15
C ILE A 78 23.47 -1.58 -2.80
N ILE A 79 22.29 -1.12 -3.21
CA ILE A 79 22.12 0.21 -3.81
C ILE A 79 22.48 1.30 -2.78
N ALA A 80 22.05 1.17 -1.53
CA ALA A 80 22.37 2.13 -0.48
C ALA A 80 23.88 2.23 -0.23
N MET A 81 24.60 1.10 -0.24
CA MET A 81 26.07 1.09 -0.13
C MET A 81 26.71 1.84 -1.29
N ILE A 82 26.33 1.53 -2.54
CA ILE A 82 26.84 2.23 -3.73
C ILE A 82 26.57 3.73 -3.63
N MET A 83 25.36 4.11 -3.22
CA MET A 83 24.96 5.51 -3.07
C MET A 83 25.75 6.22 -1.98
N LEU A 84 26.05 5.54 -0.87
CA LEU A 84 26.84 6.10 0.22
C LEU A 84 28.27 6.47 -0.23
N PHE A 85 28.89 5.65 -1.08
CA PHE A 85 30.26 5.86 -1.55
C PHE A 85 30.36 6.82 -2.75
N PHE A 86 29.46 6.71 -3.72
CA PHE A 86 29.60 7.42 -5.01
C PHE A 86 28.60 8.57 -5.20
N PHE A 87 27.45 8.52 -4.54
CA PHE A 87 26.29 9.35 -4.88
C PHE A 87 25.55 9.87 -3.65
N ARG A 88 26.28 10.21 -2.58
CA ARG A 88 25.72 10.51 -1.24
C ARG A 88 24.59 11.55 -1.26
N ARG A 89 24.63 12.51 -2.18
CA ARG A 89 23.58 13.52 -2.37
C ARG A 89 22.19 12.95 -2.72
N TYR A 90 22.13 11.75 -3.28
CA TYR A 90 20.89 11.07 -3.68
C TYR A 90 20.41 10.04 -2.65
N LEU A 91 21.15 9.84 -1.55
CA LEU A 91 20.82 8.83 -0.54
C LEU A 91 19.42 9.06 0.06
N GLN A 92 19.04 10.31 0.30
CA GLN A 92 17.69 10.62 0.81
C GLN A 92 16.58 10.19 -0.16
N ILE A 93 16.79 10.38 -1.47
CA ILE A 93 15.83 9.97 -2.50
C ILE A 93 15.75 8.44 -2.58
N MET A 94 16.89 7.76 -2.51
CA MET A 94 16.97 6.31 -2.49
C MET A 94 16.25 5.71 -1.27
N ILE A 95 16.47 6.27 -0.08
CA ILE A 95 15.79 5.86 1.15
C ILE A 95 14.28 6.03 1.00
N LEU A 96 13.83 7.18 0.48
CA LEU A 96 12.42 7.42 0.23
C LEU A 96 11.84 6.39 -0.75
N ALA A 97 12.50 6.14 -1.88
CA ALA A 97 12.08 5.13 -2.85
C ALA A 97 11.96 3.74 -2.22
N THR A 98 12.92 3.36 -1.38
CA THR A 98 12.92 2.08 -0.63
C THR A 98 11.72 2.00 0.31
N ILE A 99 11.44 3.07 1.06
CA ILE A 99 10.28 3.13 1.96
C ILE A 99 8.98 2.96 1.17
N LEU A 100 8.84 3.62 0.02
CA LEU A 100 7.65 3.50 -0.82
C LEU A 100 7.47 2.09 -1.39
N TYR A 101 8.57 1.46 -1.84
CA TYR A 101 8.56 0.08 -2.32
C TYR A 101 8.15 -0.91 -1.22
N ILE A 102 8.71 -0.75 -0.01
CA ILE A 102 8.36 -1.59 1.14
C ILE A 102 6.91 -1.35 1.56
N LEU A 103 6.46 -0.08 1.57
CA LEU A 103 5.09 0.25 1.90
C LEU A 103 4.11 -0.45 0.97
N HIS A 104 4.39 -0.50 -0.34
CA HIS A 104 3.59 -1.24 -1.31
C HIS A 104 3.42 -2.71 -0.90
N ILE A 105 4.53 -3.41 -0.65
CA ILE A 105 4.51 -4.82 -0.20
C ILE A 105 3.69 -4.98 1.11
N ILE A 106 3.83 -4.03 2.04
CA ILE A 106 3.08 -4.05 3.30
C ILE A 106 1.58 -3.84 3.05
N LEU A 107 1.18 -2.94 2.17
CA LEU A 107 -0.22 -2.72 1.82
C LEU A 107 -0.82 -3.97 1.17
N ASP A 108 -0.05 -4.64 0.32
CA ASP A 108 -0.46 -5.90 -0.28
C ASP A 108 -0.66 -7.02 0.74
N LEU A 109 0.16 -7.07 1.79
CA LEU A 109 0.03 -8.06 2.88
C LEU A 109 -1.35 -8.00 3.58
N PHE A 110 -2.01 -6.85 3.57
CA PHE A 110 -3.33 -6.67 4.19
C PHE A 110 -4.52 -6.99 3.26
N THR A 111 -4.25 -7.31 2.00
CA THR A 111 -5.27 -7.25 0.96
C THR A 111 -5.28 -8.45 0.03
N ALA A 112 -4.13 -9.10 -0.17
CA ALA A 112 -4.07 -10.45 -0.70
C ALA A 112 -2.79 -11.17 -0.22
N SER A 113 -2.67 -12.45 -0.55
CA SER A 113 -1.50 -13.22 -0.15
C SER A 113 -0.25 -12.73 -0.86
N THR A 114 0.81 -12.49 -0.09
CA THR A 114 2.05 -11.90 -0.58
C THR A 114 3.25 -12.74 -0.12
N PRO A 115 4.17 -13.14 -1.02
CA PRO A 115 5.35 -13.96 -0.68
C PRO A 115 6.45 -13.13 0.01
N ILE A 116 6.09 -12.45 1.11
CA ILE A 116 6.93 -11.45 1.79
C ILE A 116 8.29 -11.99 2.28
N PHE A 117 8.35 -13.27 2.65
CA PHE A 117 9.54 -13.92 3.19
C PHE A 117 10.26 -14.85 2.20
N TRP A 118 9.82 -14.91 0.94
CA TRP A 118 10.51 -15.71 -0.08
C TRP A 118 11.92 -15.16 -0.30
N PRO A 119 12.97 -16.00 -0.52
CA PRO A 119 12.99 -17.46 -0.63
C PRO A 119 13.20 -18.20 0.69
N ILE A 120 13.24 -17.51 1.83
CA ILE A 120 13.46 -18.14 3.15
C ILE A 120 12.24 -18.97 3.57
N TYR A 121 11.05 -18.52 3.17
CA TYR A 121 9.79 -19.19 3.43
C TYR A 121 8.93 -19.22 2.16
N ASN A 122 8.41 -20.40 1.82
CA ASN A 122 7.74 -20.66 0.54
C ASN A 122 6.23 -20.40 0.56
N ASN A 123 5.65 -19.95 1.67
CA ASN A 123 4.23 -19.57 1.68
C ASN A 123 4.06 -18.06 1.54
N ALA A 124 3.09 -17.67 0.73
CA ALA A 124 2.51 -16.35 0.73
C ALA A 124 1.60 -16.17 1.95
N ILE A 125 1.60 -14.95 2.50
CA ILE A 125 0.91 -14.61 3.74
C ILE A 125 -0.07 -13.48 3.46
N MET A 126 -1.26 -13.53 4.06
CA MET A 126 -2.20 -12.41 4.10
C MET A 126 -2.66 -12.18 5.54
N ILE A 127 -2.70 -10.92 5.96
CA ILE A 127 -3.17 -10.50 7.28
C ILE A 127 -4.53 -9.81 7.12
N LYS A 128 -5.58 -10.34 7.74
CA LYS A 128 -6.86 -9.63 7.90
C LYS A 128 -7.00 -9.15 9.34
N ILE A 129 -7.22 -7.85 9.51
CA ILE A 129 -7.50 -7.21 10.79
C ILE A 129 -8.82 -6.44 10.65
N GLY A 130 -9.73 -6.62 11.60
CA GLY A 130 -11.01 -5.94 11.64
C GLY A 130 -11.44 -5.66 13.08
N VAL A 131 -12.23 -4.60 13.25
CA VAL A 131 -12.88 -4.28 14.51
C VAL A 131 -14.36 -4.02 14.20
N ASP A 132 -15.21 -4.91 14.68
CA ASP A 132 -16.65 -4.83 14.48
C ASP A 132 -17.34 -4.37 15.77
N GLY A 133 -18.30 -3.47 15.64
CA GLY A 133 -19.02 -2.92 16.78
C GLY A 133 -20.53 -2.95 16.56
N ILE A 134 -21.29 -3.37 17.57
CA ILE A 134 -22.75 -3.23 17.59
C ILE A 134 -23.13 -2.37 18.78
N LEU A 135 -23.69 -1.19 18.48
CA LEU A 135 -24.30 -0.32 19.47
C LEU A 135 -25.81 -0.58 19.55
N ARG A 136 -26.30 -0.92 20.74
CA ARG A 136 -27.73 -0.94 21.08
C ARG A 136 -27.97 0.01 22.25
N SER A 137 -29.23 0.40 22.43
CA SER A 137 -29.67 1.35 23.47
C SER A 137 -29.25 0.94 24.89
N ASP A 138 -28.99 -0.33 25.14
CA ASP A 138 -28.62 -0.91 26.44
C ASP A 138 -27.21 -1.50 26.49
N LYS A 139 -26.54 -1.70 25.34
CA LYS A 139 -25.26 -2.44 25.26
C LYS A 139 -24.36 -1.98 24.12
N ILE A 140 -23.07 -1.93 24.40
CA ILE A 140 -22.01 -1.80 23.40
C ILE A 140 -21.29 -3.14 23.32
N ASN A 141 -21.18 -3.72 22.13
CA ASN A 141 -20.35 -4.89 21.88
C ASN A 141 -19.28 -4.53 20.84
N ILE A 142 -18.01 -4.80 21.14
CA ILE A 142 -16.86 -4.58 20.26
C ILE A 142 -16.13 -5.91 20.11
N VAL A 143 -15.91 -6.34 18.88
CA VAL A 143 -15.26 -7.61 18.53
C VAL A 143 -14.03 -7.30 17.69
N PHE A 144 -12.87 -7.78 18.13
CA PHE A 144 -11.62 -7.70 17.39
C PHE A 144 -11.43 -9.00 16.61
N ASN A 145 -11.23 -8.88 15.30
CA ASN A 145 -11.01 -10.00 14.39
C ASN A 145 -9.61 -9.90 13.80
N ASN A 146 -8.76 -10.89 14.06
CA ASN A 146 -7.45 -11.03 13.44
C ASN A 146 -7.33 -12.42 12.82
N THR A 147 -7.03 -12.50 11.53
CA THR A 147 -6.89 -13.76 10.81
C THR A 147 -5.67 -13.72 9.91
N LEU A 148 -4.92 -14.82 9.93
CA LEU A 148 -3.69 -14.97 9.15
C LEU A 148 -3.91 -16.12 8.17
N TYR A 149 -3.80 -15.82 6.89
CA TYR A 149 -3.93 -16.79 5.80
C TYR A 149 -2.56 -17.13 5.26
N TYR A 150 -2.40 -18.39 4.87
CA TYR A 150 -1.17 -18.91 4.30
C TYR A 150 -1.52 -19.79 3.11
N GLU A 151 -0.84 -19.58 2.00
CA GLU A 151 -0.92 -20.44 0.83
C GLU A 151 0.46 -20.61 0.20
N PRO A 152 0.73 -21.73 -0.50
CA PRO A 152 2.00 -21.88 -1.21
C PRO A 152 2.21 -20.72 -2.19
N ALA A 153 3.42 -20.16 -2.20
CA ALA A 153 3.77 -19.13 -3.18
C ALA A 153 3.70 -19.75 -4.59
N ASP A 154 2.87 -19.16 -5.44
CA ASP A 154 2.68 -19.58 -6.82
C ASP A 154 3.26 -18.51 -7.76
N PHE A 155 4.24 -18.94 -8.55
CA PHE A 155 4.92 -18.08 -9.53
C PHE A 155 4.62 -18.52 -10.97
N SER A 156 3.57 -19.31 -11.15
CA SER A 156 3.09 -19.68 -12.48
C SER A 156 2.59 -18.45 -13.24
N GLN A 157 2.75 -18.49 -14.56
CA GLN A 157 2.21 -17.46 -15.43
C GLN A 157 0.69 -17.63 -15.52
N ARG A 158 -0.05 -16.52 -15.35
CA ARG A 158 -1.50 -16.44 -15.52
C ARG A 158 -1.85 -16.22 -16.99
N ASP A 159 -3.05 -16.65 -17.37
CA ASP A 159 -3.58 -16.46 -18.72
C ASP A 159 -3.94 -14.98 -18.98
N GLU A 160 -4.30 -14.27 -17.92
CA GLU A 160 -4.74 -12.88 -17.94
C GLU A 160 -3.84 -11.97 -17.09
N ILE A 161 -3.91 -10.67 -17.34
CA ILE A 161 -3.27 -9.65 -16.50
C ILE A 161 -4.23 -9.36 -15.35
N GLU A 162 -3.88 -9.83 -14.16
CA GLU A 162 -4.70 -9.69 -12.95
C GLU A 162 -4.33 -8.41 -12.16
N GLY A 163 -5.35 -7.75 -11.60
CA GLY A 163 -5.19 -6.61 -10.69
C GLY A 163 -6.08 -5.40 -11.07
N PRO A 164 -6.84 -4.82 -10.13
CA PRO A 164 -7.62 -3.64 -10.42
C PRO A 164 -6.71 -2.43 -10.66
N LEU A 165 -6.92 -1.70 -11.77
CA LEU A 165 -6.18 -0.46 -12.03
C LEU A 165 -6.72 0.72 -11.20
N ILE A 166 -8.04 0.75 -11.03
CA ILE A 166 -8.78 1.78 -10.30
C ILE A 166 -9.88 1.09 -9.49
N SER A 167 -9.97 1.40 -8.20
CA SER A 167 -11.09 0.99 -7.34
C SER A 167 -11.80 2.20 -6.74
N SER A 168 -12.96 1.97 -6.13
CA SER A 168 -13.66 2.99 -5.34
C SER A 168 -12.77 3.56 -4.22
N VAL A 169 -11.96 2.72 -3.58
CA VAL A 169 -11.01 3.14 -2.54
C VAL A 169 -9.94 4.05 -3.13
N GLY A 170 -9.36 3.66 -4.27
CA GLY A 170 -8.36 4.46 -4.98
C GLY A 170 -8.90 5.84 -5.40
N VAL A 171 -10.14 5.90 -5.89
CA VAL A 171 -10.81 7.17 -6.22
C VAL A 171 -11.00 8.06 -4.99
N ILE A 172 -11.50 7.51 -3.89
CA ILE A 172 -11.70 8.27 -2.63
C ILE A 172 -10.36 8.81 -2.10
N LEU A 173 -9.32 7.97 -2.09
CA LEU A 173 -7.98 8.38 -1.66
C LEU A 173 -7.38 9.44 -2.57
N THR A 174 -7.62 9.34 -3.88
CA THR A 174 -7.18 10.36 -4.86
C THR A 174 -7.81 11.71 -4.56
N ILE A 175 -9.15 11.75 -4.43
CA ILE A 175 -9.89 12.98 -4.12
C ILE A 175 -9.39 13.58 -2.81
N THR A 176 -9.25 12.75 -1.77
CA THR A 176 -8.76 13.17 -0.45
C THR A 176 -7.34 13.75 -0.54
N THR A 177 -6.44 13.08 -1.27
CA THR A 177 -5.05 13.52 -1.43
C THR A 177 -4.98 14.85 -2.19
N VAL A 178 -5.76 15.01 -3.26
CA VAL A 178 -5.84 16.28 -4.00
C VAL A 178 -6.33 17.41 -3.10
N ILE A 179 -7.39 17.18 -2.31
CA ILE A 179 -7.89 18.17 -1.35
C ILE A 179 -6.80 18.57 -0.36
N ILE A 180 -6.09 17.60 0.24
CA ILE A 180 -5.02 17.88 1.19
C ILE A 180 -3.92 18.74 0.53
N LEU A 181 -3.48 18.38 -0.68
CA LEU A 181 -2.44 19.12 -1.40
C LEU A 181 -2.87 20.56 -1.75
N LEU A 182 -4.14 20.75 -2.13
CA LEU A 182 -4.70 22.07 -2.41
C LEU A 182 -4.78 22.94 -1.15
N VAL A 183 -5.25 22.37 -0.03
CA VAL A 183 -5.32 23.07 1.27
C VAL A 183 -3.92 23.47 1.72
N GLU A 184 -2.94 22.57 1.65
CA GLU A 184 -1.54 22.87 1.99
C GLU A 184 -0.95 23.97 1.09
N TYR A 185 -1.23 23.93 -0.21
CA TYR A 185 -0.79 24.94 -1.15
C TYR A 185 -1.37 26.32 -0.81
N TYR A 186 -2.68 26.39 -0.57
CA TYR A 186 -3.37 27.62 -0.22
C TYR A 186 -2.85 28.20 1.10
N HIS A 187 -2.71 27.35 2.13
CA HIS A 187 -2.19 27.75 3.43
C HIS A 187 -0.77 28.35 3.32
N LYS A 188 0.14 27.66 2.59
CA LYS A 188 1.50 28.17 2.33
C LYS A 188 1.49 29.48 1.54
N TYR A 189 0.60 29.63 0.57
CA TYR A 189 0.48 30.85 -0.22
C TYR A 189 0.09 32.06 0.63
N TYR A 190 -0.92 31.93 1.49
CA TYR A 190 -1.39 33.03 2.34
C TYR A 190 -0.38 33.44 3.42
N HIS A 191 0.23 32.47 4.11
CA HIS A 191 1.25 32.78 5.13
C HIS A 191 2.51 33.44 4.53
N ARG A 192 2.86 33.10 3.29
CA ARG A 192 3.98 33.74 2.60
C ARG A 192 3.67 35.18 2.18
N LYS A 193 2.40 35.52 1.95
CA LYS A 193 1.96 36.89 1.62
C LYS A 193 1.88 37.79 2.87
N SER A 194 1.50 37.24 4.03
CA SER A 194 1.45 37.99 5.29
C SER A 194 2.82 38.27 5.90
N GLY A 195 3.85 37.46 5.63
CA GLY A 195 5.21 37.64 6.14
C GLY A 195 6.11 38.59 5.34
N VAL A 196 5.61 39.23 4.29
CA VAL A 196 6.35 40.21 3.46
C VAL A 196 6.05 41.67 3.88
N HIS A 197 5.18 41.86 4.88
CA HIS A 197 4.78 43.18 5.39
C HIS A 197 5.31 43.52 6.80
N THR A 198 6.38 42.87 7.26
CA THR A 198 7.10 43.23 8.50
C THR A 198 8.56 43.46 8.23
#